data_AF-A0A7X7E458-F1
#
_entry.id   AF-A0A7X7E458-F1
#
_cell.length_a   1.000
_cell.length_b   1.000
_cell.length_c   1.000
_cell.angle_alpha   90.00
_cell.angle_beta   90.00
_cell.angle_gamma   90.00
#
_symmetry.space_group_name_H-M   'P 1'
#
loop_
_entity.id
_entity.type
_entity.pdbx_description
1 polymer ?
#
loop_
_entity_poly.entity_id
_entity_poly.type
_entity_poly.pdbx_seq_one_letter_code
_entity_poly.pdbx_strand_id
1 'polypeptide(L)'
;LLRYSIFVIRYSLFVIRYSIFINTCLFSRFYRKILKIHGLGQRKSCHKKNVDNGNRSPMVEFMLSILMQLARMEREFLIQRVKSGLNHAKAKGKVLGRPQGSTIDQQDFLKKYKTLSVDLKNGLSCRKAAKIHEVSLNTVLKVRKALNLAA
;
A
#
# COMPACT_ATOMS: atom_id res chain seq x y z
N LEU A 1 33.52 0.07 19.49
CA LEU A 1 32.48 -0.99 19.54
C LEU A 1 31.06 -0.45 19.31
N LEU A 2 30.59 0.58 20.03
CA LEU A 2 29.23 1.15 19.84
C LEU A 2 28.92 1.72 18.44
N ARG A 3 29.93 2.24 17.71
CA ARG A 3 29.74 2.76 16.34
C ARG A 3 29.49 1.68 15.29
N TYR A 4 30.02 0.47 15.49
CA TYR A 4 29.82 -0.66 14.55
C TYR A 4 28.37 -1.16 14.59
N SER A 5 27.73 -1.20 15.78
CA SER A 5 26.32 -1.63 15.89
C SER A 5 25.35 -0.67 15.20
N ILE A 6 25.56 0.64 15.28
CA ILE A 6 24.68 1.63 14.63
C ILE A 6 24.77 1.53 13.09
N PHE A 7 25.95 1.26 12.54
CA PHE A 7 26.15 1.10 11.09
C PHE A 7 25.40 -0.13 10.56
N VAL A 8 25.47 -1.25 11.27
CA VAL A 8 24.77 -2.50 10.91
C VAL A 8 23.24 -2.32 10.96
N ILE A 9 22.72 -1.58 11.94
CA ILE A 9 21.29 -1.26 12.04
C ILE A 9 20.83 -0.35 10.90
N ARG A 10 21.63 0.65 10.50
CA ARG A 10 21.26 1.53 9.37
C ARG A 10 21.34 0.81 8.03
N TYR A 11 22.30 -0.11 7.85
CA TYR A 11 22.39 -0.94 6.64
C TYR A 11 21.21 -1.90 6.49
N SER A 12 20.77 -2.56 7.58
CA SER A 12 19.62 -3.46 7.52
C SER A 12 18.31 -2.71 7.21
N LEU A 13 18.09 -1.55 7.83
CA LEU A 13 16.95 -0.66 7.52
C LEU A 13 16.97 -0.11 6.09
N PHE A 14 18.16 0.14 5.52
CA PHE A 14 18.32 0.57 4.13
C PHE A 14 17.97 -0.55 3.14
N VAL A 15 18.46 -1.77 3.38
CA VAL A 15 18.15 -2.96 2.55
C VAL A 15 16.66 -3.29 2.61
N ILE A 16 16.03 -3.16 3.79
CA ILE A 16 14.59 -3.36 3.95
C ILE A 16 13.79 -2.29 3.17
N ARG A 17 14.16 -1.01 3.26
CA ARG A 17 13.50 0.05 2.47
C ARG A 17 13.70 -0.11 0.97
N TYR A 18 14.89 -0.49 0.53
CA TYR A 18 15.18 -0.74 -0.89
C TYR A 18 14.39 -1.93 -1.45
N SER A 19 14.33 -3.05 -0.72
CA SER A 19 13.56 -4.23 -1.13
C SER A 19 12.05 -3.95 -1.16
N ILE A 20 11.50 -3.18 -0.22
CA ILE A 20 10.09 -2.78 -0.24
C ILE A 20 9.81 -1.82 -1.40
N PHE A 21 10.73 -0.90 -1.71
CA PHE A 21 10.59 0.03 -2.83
C PHE A 21 10.60 -0.68 -4.19
N ILE A 22 11.47 -1.68 -4.39
CA ILE A 22 11.45 -2.51 -5.61
C ILE A 22 10.12 -3.27 -5.73
N ASN A 23 9.67 -3.90 -4.64
CA ASN A 23 8.42 -4.69 -4.65
C ASN A 23 7.14 -3.86 -4.78
N THR A 24 7.14 -2.58 -4.38
CA THR A 24 5.95 -1.70 -4.49
C THR A 24 5.97 -0.84 -5.76
N CYS A 25 7.14 -0.41 -6.22
CA CYS A 25 7.29 0.49 -7.38
C CYS A 25 7.27 -0.27 -8.72
N LEU A 26 7.94 -1.42 -8.84
CA LEU A 26 7.88 -2.23 -10.07
C LEU A 26 6.52 -2.93 -10.22
N PHE A 27 5.94 -3.41 -9.11
CA PHE A 27 4.65 -4.09 -9.13
C PHE A 27 3.50 -3.13 -9.53
N SER A 28 3.50 -1.89 -9.05
CA SER A 28 2.44 -0.92 -9.40
C SER A 28 2.45 -0.47 -10.86
N ARG A 29 3.62 -0.40 -11.52
CA ARG A 29 3.73 -0.12 -12.96
C ARG A 29 3.37 -1.32 -13.82
N PHE A 30 3.66 -2.53 -13.35
CA PHE A 30 3.34 -3.77 -14.06
C PHE A 30 1.83 -4.07 -14.05
N TYR A 31 1.17 -3.97 -12.90
CA TYR A 31 -0.27 -4.26 -12.78
C TYR A 31 -1.16 -3.23 -13.47
N ARG A 32 -0.78 -1.95 -13.52
CA ARG A 32 -1.53 -0.93 -14.28
C ARG A 32 -1.51 -1.19 -15.79
N LYS A 33 -0.49 -1.92 -16.27
CA LYS A 33 -0.35 -2.34 -17.67
C LYS A 33 -1.17 -3.60 -17.97
N ILE A 34 -1.30 -4.50 -16.98
CA ILE A 34 -2.14 -5.72 -17.05
C ILE A 34 -3.64 -5.40 -16.91
N LEU A 35 -4.05 -4.50 -16.00
CA LEU A 35 -5.47 -4.13 -15.83
C LEU A 35 -6.04 -3.45 -17.08
N LYS A 36 -5.19 -2.75 -17.85
CA LYS A 36 -5.51 -2.21 -19.18
C LYS A 36 -5.80 -3.29 -20.24
N ILE A 37 -5.41 -4.55 -19.99
CA ILE A 37 -5.62 -5.70 -20.91
C ILE A 37 -6.97 -6.39 -20.61
N HIS A 38 -7.50 -6.28 -19.40
CA HIS A 38 -8.80 -6.87 -19.03
C HIS A 38 -9.99 -5.91 -19.20
N GLY A 39 -9.78 -4.59 -19.10
CA GLY A 39 -10.84 -3.59 -19.29
C GLY A 39 -11.00 -3.07 -20.73
N LEU A 40 -10.03 -3.36 -21.60
CA LEU A 40 -10.15 -3.16 -23.03
C LEU A 40 -9.98 -4.54 -23.64
N GLY A 41 -11.07 -5.10 -24.16
CA GLY A 41 -10.99 -6.23 -25.06
C GLY A 41 -9.85 -6.00 -26.06
N GLN A 42 -8.96 -6.99 -26.14
CA GLN A 42 -8.10 -7.24 -27.30
C GLN A 42 -7.46 -6.00 -27.93
N ARG A 43 -6.46 -5.33 -27.32
CA ARG A 43 -5.60 -4.40 -28.10
C ARG A 43 -4.29 -3.97 -27.47
N LYS A 44 -3.48 -4.89 -26.94
CA LYS A 44 -2.01 -4.70 -26.97
C LYS A 44 -1.34 -5.99 -27.43
N SER A 45 -1.39 -6.19 -28.75
CA SER A 45 -0.48 -7.12 -29.43
C SER A 45 0.95 -6.64 -29.18
N CYS A 46 1.67 -7.33 -28.31
CA CYS A 46 3.12 -7.30 -28.29
C CYS A 46 3.59 -7.77 -29.67
N HIS A 47 4.28 -6.87 -30.34
CA HIS A 47 4.64 -6.96 -31.74
C HIS A 47 5.80 -7.95 -31.94
N LYS A 48 5.49 -9.10 -32.55
CA LYS A 48 6.22 -9.59 -33.74
C LYS A 48 5.26 -10.53 -34.50
N LYS A 49 4.73 -10.03 -35.62
CA LYS A 49 3.86 -10.79 -36.52
C LYS A 49 4.70 -11.92 -37.12
N ASN A 50 4.28 -13.16 -36.91
CA ASN A 50 4.52 -14.21 -37.87
C ASN A 50 3.14 -14.72 -38.28
N VAL A 51 2.91 -14.73 -39.59
CA VAL A 51 1.79 -15.31 -40.32
C VAL A 51 0.54 -14.42 -40.41
N ASP A 52 0.46 -13.74 -41.56
CA ASP A 52 -0.64 -13.65 -42.51
C ASP A 52 -2.07 -13.43 -41.93
N ASN A 53 -2.68 -12.31 -42.34
CA ASN A 53 -4.11 -11.98 -42.23
C ASN A 53 -4.66 -11.54 -40.86
N GLY A 54 -3.82 -11.26 -39.86
CA GLY A 54 -4.26 -10.55 -38.65
C GLY A 54 -5.17 -11.34 -37.71
N ASN A 55 -5.46 -12.61 -38.02
CA ASN A 55 -6.12 -13.54 -37.13
C ASN A 55 -5.07 -14.25 -36.27
N ARG A 56 -5.25 -14.24 -34.94
CA ARG A 56 -4.43 -15.05 -34.03
C ARG A 56 -4.69 -16.52 -34.33
N SER A 57 -3.67 -17.38 -34.25
CA SER A 57 -3.91 -18.81 -34.33
C SER A 57 -4.72 -19.27 -33.09
N PRO A 58 -5.81 -20.02 -33.27
CA PRO A 58 -6.68 -20.45 -32.16
C PRO A 58 -5.92 -21.30 -31.12
N MET A 59 -4.84 -21.97 -31.55
CA MET A 59 -3.93 -22.71 -30.67
C MET A 59 -3.19 -21.81 -29.67
N VAL A 60 -2.74 -20.63 -30.09
CA VAL A 60 -2.03 -19.68 -29.19
C VAL A 60 -3.00 -19.05 -28.20
N GLU A 61 -4.24 -18.78 -28.61
CA GLU A 61 -5.29 -18.28 -27.71
C GLU A 61 -5.68 -19.33 -26.65
N PHE A 62 -5.78 -20.59 -27.05
CA PHE A 62 -6.01 -21.70 -26.12
C PHE A 62 -4.86 -21.87 -25.13
N MET A 63 -3.60 -21.87 -25.62
CA MET A 63 -2.42 -21.99 -24.77
C MET A 63 -2.33 -20.83 -23.76
N LEU A 64 -2.62 -19.60 -24.20
CA LEU A 64 -2.65 -18.43 -23.31
C LEU A 64 -3.75 -18.56 -22.26
N SER A 65 -4.93 -19.05 -22.65
CA SER A 65 -6.05 -19.26 -21.73
C SER A 65 -5.70 -20.28 -20.64
N ILE A 66 -5.05 -21.38 -21.00
CA ILE A 66 -4.55 -22.36 -20.03
C ILE A 66 -3.55 -21.70 -19.08
N LEU A 67 -2.57 -20.97 -19.59
CA LEU A 67 -1.56 -20.31 -18.77
C LEU A 67 -2.18 -19.29 -17.79
N MET A 68 -3.20 -18.56 -18.23
CA MET A 68 -3.94 -17.64 -17.36
C MET A 68 -4.68 -18.36 -16.24
N GLN A 69 -5.30 -19.51 -16.54
CA GLN A 69 -6.00 -20.33 -15.54
C GLN A 69 -5.03 -20.96 -14.54
N LEU A 70 -3.87 -21.44 -15.00
CA LEU A 70 -2.82 -21.94 -14.13
C LEU A 70 -2.28 -20.85 -13.20
N ALA A 71 -2.01 -19.66 -13.72
CA ALA A 71 -1.54 -18.52 -12.91
C ALA A 71 -2.57 -18.10 -11.83
N ARG A 72 -3.86 -18.16 -12.15
CA ARG A 72 -4.94 -17.92 -11.19
C ARG A 72 -4.97 -18.98 -10.10
N MET A 73 -4.87 -20.25 -10.47
CA MET A 73 -4.88 -21.39 -9.55
C MET A 73 -3.69 -21.33 -8.57
N GLU A 74 -2.49 -21.03 -9.04
CA GLU A 74 -1.32 -20.84 -8.17
C GLU A 74 -1.53 -19.72 -7.14
N ARG A 75 -2.11 -18.59 -7.56
CA ARG A 75 -2.45 -17.48 -6.67
C ARG A 75 -3.46 -17.94 -5.61
N GLU A 76 -4.46 -18.72 -5.99
CA GLU A 76 -5.46 -19.25 -5.06
C GLU A 76 -4.82 -20.19 -4.02
N PHE A 77 -3.90 -21.06 -4.41
CA PHE A 77 -3.14 -21.91 -3.47
C PHE A 77 -2.28 -21.08 -2.50
N LEU A 78 -1.62 -20.02 -2.97
CA LEU A 78 -0.88 -19.11 -2.10
C LEU A 78 -1.79 -18.44 -1.07
N ILE A 79 -2.96 -17.96 -1.49
CA ILE A 79 -3.95 -17.36 -0.60
C ILE A 79 -4.43 -18.37 0.44
N GLN A 80 -4.73 -19.61 0.03
CA GLN A 80 -5.15 -20.68 0.95
C GLN A 80 -4.07 -20.96 2.01
N ARG A 81 -2.79 -21.03 1.60
CA ARG A 81 -1.66 -21.21 2.53
C ARG A 81 -1.56 -20.07 3.54
N VAL A 82 -1.64 -18.82 3.09
CA VAL A 82 -1.61 -17.65 3.98
C VAL A 82 -2.78 -17.68 4.95
N LYS A 83 -4.00 -17.97 4.48
CA LYS A 83 -5.19 -18.09 5.34
C LYS A 83 -5.03 -19.20 6.39
N SER A 84 -4.53 -20.37 5.99
CA SER A 84 -4.24 -21.47 6.90
C SER A 84 -3.23 -21.06 7.98
N GLY A 85 -2.14 -20.39 7.60
CA GLY A 85 -1.14 -19.88 8.54
C GLY A 85 -1.70 -18.82 9.50
N LEU A 86 -2.53 -17.90 9.01
CA LEU A 86 -3.20 -16.90 9.85
C LEU A 86 -4.18 -17.54 10.83
N ASN A 87 -4.95 -18.52 10.40
CA ASN A 87 -5.88 -19.25 11.26
C ASN A 87 -5.14 -20.02 12.36
N HIS A 88 -4.02 -20.67 12.03
CA HIS A 88 -3.14 -21.32 13.00
C HIS A 88 -2.57 -20.33 14.02
N ALA A 89 -2.12 -19.15 13.58
CA ALA A 89 -1.62 -18.12 14.46
C ALA A 89 -2.71 -17.57 15.40
N LYS A 90 -3.94 -17.40 14.90
CA LYS A 90 -5.11 -17.02 15.70
C LYS A 90 -5.48 -18.09 16.73
N ALA A 91 -5.47 -19.37 16.34
CA ALA A 91 -5.73 -20.49 17.25
C ALA A 91 -4.68 -20.56 18.38
N LYS A 92 -3.43 -20.19 18.10
CA LYS A 92 -2.37 -20.01 19.09
C LYS A 92 -2.51 -18.74 19.96
N GLY A 93 -3.57 -17.97 19.79
CA GLY A 93 -3.83 -16.73 20.55
C GLY A 93 -2.95 -15.54 20.15
N LYS A 94 -2.23 -15.58 19.02
CA LYS A 94 -1.44 -14.42 18.58
C LYS A 94 -2.36 -13.30 18.12
N VAL A 95 -2.23 -12.12 18.73
CA VAL A 95 -2.90 -10.89 18.28
C VAL A 95 -2.27 -10.46 16.95
N LEU A 96 -3.07 -10.51 15.88
CA LEU A 96 -2.66 -10.09 14.54
C LEU A 96 -2.99 -8.59 14.34
N GLY A 97 -2.18 -7.92 13.52
CA GLY A 97 -2.39 -6.51 13.17
C GLY A 97 -1.56 -5.55 14.03
N ARG A 98 -2.05 -4.31 14.14
CA ARG A 98 -1.38 -3.26 14.92
C ARG A 98 -1.44 -3.59 16.42
N PRO A 99 -0.35 -3.43 17.20
CA PRO A 99 -0.37 -3.72 18.62
C PRO A 99 -1.42 -2.86 19.35
N GLN A 100 -2.16 -3.51 20.24
CA GLN A 100 -3.13 -2.87 21.10
C GLN A 100 -2.44 -1.81 21.96
N GLY A 101 -3.08 -0.66 22.15
CA GLY A 101 -2.52 0.45 22.94
C GLY A 101 -1.51 1.34 22.22
N SER A 102 -1.17 1.07 20.95
CA SER A 102 -0.34 2.01 20.15
C SER A 102 -1.10 3.24 19.63
N THR A 103 -2.35 3.41 20.05
CA THR A 103 -3.13 4.62 19.80
C THR A 103 -2.59 5.73 20.70
N ILE A 104 -2.26 6.87 20.11
CA ILE A 104 -1.78 8.03 20.86
C ILE A 104 -2.99 8.61 21.59
N ASP A 105 -2.85 8.87 22.89
CA ASP A 105 -3.89 9.53 23.68
C ASP A 105 -4.20 10.92 23.13
N GLN A 106 -5.41 11.41 23.35
CA GLN A 106 -5.86 12.69 22.81
C GLN A 106 -5.00 13.85 23.33
N GLN A 107 -4.57 13.79 24.60
CA GLN A 107 -3.70 14.82 25.18
C GLN A 107 -2.33 14.83 24.52
N ASP A 108 -1.73 13.66 24.32
CA ASP A 108 -0.41 13.53 23.69
C ASP A 108 -0.46 13.85 22.19
N PHE A 109 -1.59 13.58 21.54
CA PHE A 109 -1.83 13.97 20.16
C PHE A 109 -1.90 15.50 20.02
N LEU A 110 -2.55 16.19 20.95
CA LEU A 110 -2.60 17.66 20.99
C LEU A 110 -1.23 18.28 21.30
N LYS A 111 -0.44 17.68 22.20
CA LYS A 111 0.95 18.10 22.46
C LYS A 111 1.81 18.03 21.19
N LYS A 112 1.66 16.97 20.40
CA LYS A 112 2.39 16.79 19.14
C LYS A 112 2.08 17.91 18.12
N TYR A 113 0.87 18.44 18.13
CA TYR A 113 0.39 19.46 17.18
C TYR A 113 0.03 20.76 17.89
N LYS A 114 0.90 21.23 18.80
CA LYS A 114 0.67 22.44 19.59
C LYS A 114 0.47 23.68 18.71
N THR A 115 1.34 23.93 17.75
CA THR A 115 1.26 25.10 16.84
C THR A 115 -0.05 25.12 16.06
N LEU A 116 -0.40 23.98 15.45
CA LEU A 116 -1.68 23.74 14.78
C LEU A 116 -2.89 24.00 15.67
N SER A 117 -2.84 23.58 16.93
CA SER A 117 -3.96 23.77 17.86
C SER A 117 -4.19 25.24 18.22
N VAL A 118 -3.13 26.05 18.30
CA VAL A 118 -3.23 27.50 18.54
C VAL A 118 -3.85 28.17 17.31
N ASP A 119 -3.36 27.84 16.13
CA ASP A 119 -3.85 28.41 14.87
C ASP A 119 -5.32 28.10 14.59
N LEU A 120 -5.77 26.88 14.92
CA LEU A 120 -7.18 26.51 14.82
C LEU A 120 -8.05 27.26 15.83
N LYS A 121 -7.54 27.54 17.04
CA LYS A 121 -8.24 28.38 18.03
C LYS A 121 -8.31 29.84 17.60
N ASN A 122 -7.31 30.32 16.86
CA ASN A 122 -7.30 31.66 16.26
C ASN A 122 -8.30 31.80 15.07
N GLY A 123 -9.07 30.76 14.75
CA GLY A 123 -10.10 30.80 13.70
C GLY A 123 -9.57 30.59 12.28
N LEU A 124 -8.35 30.07 12.10
CA LEU A 124 -7.83 29.76 10.77
C LEU A 124 -8.63 28.63 10.11
N SER A 125 -8.95 28.81 8.82
CA SER A 125 -9.59 27.75 8.02
C SER A 125 -8.73 26.48 8.00
N CYS A 126 -9.38 25.32 8.12
CA CYS A 126 -8.73 24.00 8.12
C CYS A 126 -7.79 23.81 6.92
N ARG A 127 -8.18 24.33 5.74
CA ARG A 127 -7.37 24.20 4.52
C ARG A 127 -6.14 25.12 4.54
N LYS A 128 -6.26 26.30 5.14
CA LYS A 128 -5.14 27.23 5.34
C LYS A 128 -4.15 26.68 6.37
N ALA A 129 -4.65 26.17 7.50
CA ALA A 129 -3.83 25.52 8.52
C ALA A 129 -3.08 24.29 7.98
N ALA A 130 -3.73 23.45 7.18
CA ALA A 130 -3.09 22.30 6.54
C ALA A 130 -1.91 22.70 5.64
N LYS A 131 -2.04 23.83 4.92
CA LYS A 131 -0.99 24.33 4.02
C LYS A 131 0.18 24.93 4.79
N ILE A 132 -0.08 25.66 5.88
CA ILE A 132 0.95 26.31 6.70
C ILE A 132 1.81 25.25 7.42
N HIS A 133 1.17 24.23 7.99
CA HIS A 133 1.86 23.22 8.80
C HIS A 133 2.19 21.93 8.03
N GLU A 134 2.02 21.94 6.70
CA GLU A 134 2.31 20.82 5.80
C GLU A 134 1.73 19.46 6.24
N VAL A 135 0.52 19.47 6.79
CA VAL A 135 -0.18 18.29 7.28
C VAL A 135 -1.40 17.97 6.44
N SER A 136 -1.78 16.68 6.41
CA SER A 136 -2.99 16.24 5.72
C SER A 136 -4.25 16.91 6.31
N LEU A 137 -5.26 17.11 5.48
CA LEU A 137 -6.57 17.61 5.95
C LEU A 137 -7.16 16.71 7.05
N ASN A 138 -6.98 15.40 6.93
CA ASN A 138 -7.50 14.43 7.90
C ASN A 138 -6.88 14.61 9.29
N THR A 139 -5.59 14.93 9.37
CA THR A 139 -4.93 15.20 10.65
C THR A 139 -5.42 16.51 11.27
N VAL A 140 -5.60 17.56 10.46
CA VAL A 140 -6.16 18.84 10.94
C VAL A 140 -7.60 18.65 11.44
N LEU A 141 -8.42 17.89 10.71
CA LEU A 141 -9.79 17.57 11.12
C LEU A 141 -9.83 16.75 12.41
N LYS A 142 -8.87 15.83 12.62
CA LYS A 142 -8.73 15.10 13.89
C LYS A 142 -8.38 16.03 15.04
N VAL A 143 -7.45 16.97 14.84
CA VAL A 143 -7.11 17.98 15.87
C VAL A 143 -8.31 18.88 16.17
N ARG A 144 -9.02 19.37 15.14
CA ARG A 144 -10.21 20.20 15.32
C ARG A 144 -11.31 19.48 16.12
N LYS A 145 -11.57 18.21 15.79
CA LYS A 145 -12.49 17.36 16.56
C LYS A 145 -12.02 17.17 17.99
N ALA A 146 -10.72 16.93 18.21
CA ALA A 146 -10.16 16.79 19.55
C ALA A 146 -10.25 18.08 20.40
N LEU A 147 -10.38 19.25 19.77
CA LEU A 147 -10.57 20.54 20.43
C LEU A 147 -12.05 20.91 20.63
N ASN A 148 -13.00 20.08 20.18
CA ASN A 148 -14.44 20.34 20.22
C ASN A 148 -14.85 21.70 19.61
N LEU A 149 -14.12 22.18 18.60
CA LEU A 149 -14.50 23.42 17.89
C LEU A 149 -15.71 23.11 16.99
N ALA A 150 -16.81 23.83 17.21
CA ALA A 150 -18.01 23.73 16.37
C ALA A 150 -17.71 24.11 14.92
N ALA A 151 -18.49 23.55 13.99
CA ALA A 151 -18.27 23.63 12.56
C ALA A 151 -18.46 25.04 12.00
#